data_AF-A0A6P0W431-F1
#
_entry.id   AF-A0A6P0W431-F1
#
_cell.length_a   1.000
_cell.length_b   1.000
_cell.length_c   1.000
_cell.angle_alpha   90.00
_cell.angle_beta   90.00
_cell.angle_gamma   90.00
#
_symmetry.space_group_name_H-M   'P 1'
#
loop_
_entity.id
_entity.type
_entity.pdbx_description
1 polymer ?
#
loop_
_entity_poly.entity_id
_entity_poly.type
_entity_poly.pdbx_seq_one_letter_code
_entity_poly.pdbx_strand_id
1 'polypeptide(L)' 'IWIVTNQTLPEVGDGILLKGQLKYQSVPIGGQELGEVYIQEQEQLERNAGSNKQSFLPHSPQKSLHYS' A
#
# COMPACT_ATOMS: atom_id res chain seq x y z
N ILE A 1 -10.60 2.24 -5.27
CA ILE A 1 -9.97 2.64 -6.54
C ILE A 1 -8.85 1.66 -6.84
N TRP A 2 -8.73 1.18 -8.07
CA TRP A 2 -7.73 0.18 -8.46
C TRP A 2 -6.52 0.85 -9.12
N ILE A 3 -5.33 0.39 -8.74
CA ILE A 3 -4.05 0.87 -9.26
C ILE A 3 -3.25 -0.34 -9.68
N VAL A 4 -2.74 -0.33 -10.91
CA VAL A 4 -1.83 -1.35 -11.45
C VAL A 4 -0.43 -0.76 -11.42
N THR A 5 0.47 -1.40 -10.68
CA THR A 5 1.87 -0.98 -10.50
C THR A 5 2.81 -2.19 -10.62
N ASN A 6 4.03 -1.95 -11.08
CA ASN A 6 5.14 -2.92 -11.07
C ASN A 6 6.10 -2.67 -9.88
N GLN A 7 5.80 -1.70 -9.02
CA GLN A 7 6.59 -1.40 -7.82
C GLN A 7 6.18 -2.32 -6.67
N THR A 8 7.04 -2.40 -5.65
CA THR A 8 6.69 -3.09 -4.41
C THR A 8 5.45 -2.45 -3.79
N LEU A 9 4.48 -3.27 -3.39
CA LEU A 9 3.23 -2.76 -2.82
C LEU A 9 3.49 -1.92 -1.56
N PRO A 10 2.74 -0.83 -1.35
CA PRO A 10 2.76 -0.09 -0.09
C PRO A 10 2.21 -0.93 1.05
N GLU A 11 2.71 -0.68 2.25
CA GLU A 11 2.13 -1.25 3.46
C GLU A 11 0.83 -0.51 3.81
N VAL A 12 -0.03 -1.16 4.58
CA VAL A 12 -1.26 -0.52 5.06
C VAL A 12 -0.89 0.68 5.94
N GLY A 13 -1.40 1.85 5.58
CA GLY A 13 -1.12 3.12 6.27
C GLY A 13 -0.10 4.00 5.56
N ASP A 14 0.61 3.49 4.54
CA ASP A 14 1.48 4.32 3.72
C ASP A 14 0.67 5.31 2.87
N GLY A 15 1.15 6.55 2.81
CA GLY A 15 0.70 7.54 1.85
C GLY A 15 1.54 7.46 0.58
N ILE A 16 0.90 7.41 -0.59
CA ILE A 16 1.60 7.41 -1.88
C ILE A 16 1.11 8.56 -2.76
N LEU A 17 2.04 9.24 -3.42
CA LEU A 17 1.77 10.18 -4.51
C LEU A 17 2.34 9.58 -5.80
N LEU A 18 1.49 9.41 -6.80
CA LEU A 18 1.87 8.82 -8.08
C LEU A 18 1.27 9.61 -9.25
N LYS A 19 1.97 9.53 -10.38
CA LYS A 19 1.46 9.90 -11.69
C LYS A 19 1.02 8.63 -12.40
N GLY A 20 -0.25 8.60 -12.80
CA GLY A 20 -0.83 7.45 -13.48
C GLY A 20 -1.73 7.85 -14.63
N GLN A 21 -1.93 6.91 -15.56
CA GLN A 21 -2.85 7.06 -16.67
C GLN A 21 -4.17 6.37 -16.33
N LEU A 22 -5.28 7.09 -16.47
CA LEU A 22 -6.61 6.50 -16.36
C LEU A 22 -6.84 5.54 -17.54
N LYS A 23 -7.25 4.31 -17.23
CA LYS A 23 -7.55 3.26 -18.18
C LYS A 23 -8.95 2.74 -17.94
N TYR A 24 -9.56 2.31 -19.02
CA TYR A 24 -10.83 1.60 -19.02
C TYR A 24 -10.61 0.28 -19.74
N GLN A 25 -11.03 -0.81 -19.13
CA GLN A 25 -11.03 -2.11 -19.77
C GLN A 25 -12.46 -2.65 -19.78
N SER A 26 -13.00 -2.86 -20.97
CA SER A 26 -14.25 -3.61 -21.12
C SER A 26 -13.96 -5.11 -21.19
N VAL A 27 -14.83 -5.87 -20.55
CA VAL A 27 -14.91 -7.32 -20.62
C VAL A 27 -16.31 -7.66 -21.11
N PRO A 28 -16.45 -8.22 -22.32
CA PRO A 28 -17.75 -8.68 -22.79
C PRO A 28 -18.21 -9.89 -21.97
N ILE A 29 -19.32 -9.78 -21.25
CA ILE A 29 -19.93 -10.88 -20.50
C ILE A 29 -21.37 -11.06 -20.99
N GLY A 30 -21.66 -12.21 -21.62
CA GLY A 30 -23.02 -12.52 -22.08
C GLY A 30 -23.59 -11.54 -23.10
N GLY A 31 -22.75 -10.84 -23.87
CA GLY A 31 -23.17 -9.81 -24.83
C GLY A 31 -23.38 -8.41 -24.21
N GLN A 32 -23.08 -8.24 -22.93
CA GLN A 32 -23.07 -6.93 -22.26
C GLN A 32 -21.63 -6.48 -22.04
N GLU A 33 -21.32 -5.25 -22.44
CA GLU A 33 -20.01 -4.61 -22.19
C GLU A 33 -19.97 -4.14 -20.73
N LEU A 34 -19.34 -4.90 -19.85
CA LEU A 34 -19.05 -4.48 -18.49
C LEU A 34 -17.59 -4.04 -18.44
N GLY A 35 -17.32 -2.80 -18.03
CA GLY A 35 -15.95 -2.34 -17.92
C GLY A 35 -15.66 -1.67 -16.60
N GLU A 36 -14.38 -1.71 -16.22
CA GLU A 36 -13.87 -1.11 -14.99
C GLU A 36 -12.81 -0.06 -15.31
N VAL A 37 -12.79 1.00 -14.50
CA VAL A 37 -11.81 2.07 -14.57
C VAL A 37 -10.69 1.81 -13.56
N TYR A 38 -9.45 1.83 -14.02
CA TYR A 38 -8.26 1.67 -13.18
C TYR A 38 -7.18 2.67 -13.56
N ILE A 39 -6.23 2.88 -12.67
CA ILE A 39 -5.07 3.73 -12.93
C ILE A 39 -3.88 2.83 -13.19
N GLN A 40 -3.26 2.97 -14.36
CA GLN A 40 -1.95 2.37 -14.62
C GLN A 40 -0.88 3.36 -14.15
N GLU A 41 -0.09 2.97 -13.16
CA GLU A 41 1.02 3.80 -12.66
C GLU A 41 2.05 4.00 -13.78
N GLN A 42 2.50 5.25 -13.93
CA GLN A 42 3.61 5.63 -14.80
C GLN A 42 4.86 5.95 -13.97
N GLU A 43 4.68 6.62 -12.84
CA GLU A 43 5.77 7.07 -11.98
C GLU A 43 5.25 7.25 -10.54
N GLN A 44 5.97 6.70 -9.56
CA GLN A 44 5.72 6.98 -8.14
C GLN A 44 6.58 8.19 -7.75
N LEU A 45 5.94 9.29 -7.36
CA LEU A 45 6.62 10.55 -7.05
C LEU A 45 7.07 10.58 -5.59
N GLU A 46 6.22 10.15 -4.67
CA GLU A 46 6.51 10.14 -3.23
C GLU A 46 5.88 8.93 -2.55
N ARG A 47 6.57 8.39 -1.54
CA ARG A 47 6.01 7.43 -0.59
C ARG A 47 6.35 7.87 0.82
N ASN A 48 5.32 8.07 1.61
CA ASN A 48 5.42 8.34 3.04
C ASN A 48 5.04 7.08 3.79
N ALA A 49 6.00 6.49 4.50
CA ALA A 49 5.71 5.37 5.38
C ALA A 49 4.69 5.80 6.44
N GLY A 50 3.62 5.03 6.60
CA GLY A 50 2.64 5.28 7.65
C GLY A 50 3.34 5.29 8.99
N SER A 51 3.17 6.36 9.78
CA SER A 51 3.88 6.59 11.06
C SER A 51 3.48 5.64 12.20
N ASN A 52 2.89 4.48 11.91
CA ASN A 52 2.49 3.49 12.91
C ASN A 52 3.39 2.24 12.86
N LYS A 53 4.69 2.43 13.10
CA LYS A 53 5.65 1.34 13.43
C LYS A 53 6.19 1.46 14.87
N GLN A 54 5.39 2.00 15.79
CA GLN A 54 5.53 1.83 17.24
C GLN A 54 4.21 1.20 17.69
N SER A 55 4.10 -0.02 18.19
CA SER A 55 4.93 -0.70 19.17
C SER A 55 4.54 -2.19 19.22
N PHE A 56 5.35 -3.05 18.63
CA PHE A 56 5.40 -4.47 19.01
C PHE A 56 6.86 -4.85 19.26
N LEU A 57 7.56 -4.05 20.07
CA LEU A 57 8.75 -4.54 20.74
C LEU A 57 8.26 -5.48 21.85
N PRO A 58 8.64 -6.76 21.89
CA PRO A 58 8.36 -7.58 23.06
C PRO A 58 9.03 -6.91 24.26
N HIS A 59 8.24 -6.58 25.29
CA HIS A 59 8.78 -6.08 26.54
C HIS A 59 9.82 -7.08 27.07
N SER A 60 11.09 -6.69 27.06
CA SER A 60 12.15 -7.41 27.77
C SER A 60 11.75 -7.52 29.24
N PRO A 61 11.89 -8.70 29.88
CA PRO A 61 11.57 -8.84 31.29
C PRO A 61 12.55 -8.01 32.12
N GLN A 62 12.05 -6.91 32.68
CA GLN A 62 12.72 -6.16 33.73
C GLN A 62 12.81 -7.09 34.97
N LYS A 63 14.01 -7.56 35.32
CA LYS A 63 14.26 -8.01 36.69
C LYS A 63 15.44 -7.23 37.28
N SER A 64 15.11 -6.63 38.41
CA SER A 64 15.88 -5.71 39.24
C SER A 64 17.27 -6.25 39.63
N LEU A 65 18.21 -5.31 39.68
CA LEU A 65 19.50 -5.40 40.35
C LEU A 65 19.36 -5.95 41.79
N HIS A 66 20.29 -6.80 42.20
CA HIS A 66 20.74 -6.84 43.59
C HIS A 66 22.26 -6.99 43.62
N TYR A 67 22.92 -6.02 44.22
CA TYR A 67 24.37 -5.95 44.45
C TYR A 67 24.67 -6.75 45.73
N SER A 68 25.70 -7.60 45.72
CA SER A 68 26.44 -8.07 46.91
C SER A 68 27.79 -8.62 46.46
#